data_AF-A0A833YIZ0-F1
#
_entry.id   AF-A0A833YIZ0-F1
#
_cell.length_a   1.000
_cell.length_b   1.000
_cell.length_c   1.000
_cell.angle_alpha   90.00
_cell.angle_beta   90.00
_cell.angle_gamma   90.00
#
_symmetry.space_group_name_H-M   'P 1'
#
loop_
_entity.id
_entity.type
_entity.pdbx_description
1 polymer ?
#
loop_
_entity_poly.entity_id
_entity_poly.type
_entity_poly.pdbx_seq_one_letter_code
_entity_poly.pdbx_strand_id
1 'polypeptide(L)'
;MCYLVCTLASQRKKQYCQKSLDLTLNDLVRQKFTICSKILTHVRSFVAELGFRVTVAPTVSPIPGGAMAKPSLPHHKGPDMNLCLRTVPELYQKRLVVGGVDWVWDTGCQFCKEGTDFTDTPEATTCELCTASADCRVLMKITG
;
A
#
# COMPACT_ATOMS: atom_id res chain seq x y z
N MET A 1 17.59 5.83 -6.78
CA MET A 1 16.43 4.91 -6.74
C MET A 1 15.64 5.20 -5.48
N CYS A 2 14.56 5.97 -5.61
CA CYS A 2 13.80 6.50 -4.48
C CYS A 2 12.35 5.98 -4.55
N TYR A 3 11.72 5.81 -3.40
CA TYR A 3 10.32 5.40 -3.26
C TYR A 3 9.56 6.35 -2.35
N LEU A 4 8.25 6.46 -2.55
CA LEU A 4 7.34 7.27 -1.75
C LEU A 4 6.21 6.36 -1.26
N VAL A 5 5.90 6.41 0.04
CA VAL A 5 4.79 5.65 0.64
C VAL A 5 3.73 6.63 1.13
N CYS A 6 2.52 6.55 0.57
CA CYS A 6 1.35 7.25 1.12
C CYS A 6 0.37 6.25 1.73
N THR A 7 0.11 6.35 3.03
CA THR A 7 -0.85 5.49 3.74
C THR A 7 -2.25 6.12 3.70
N LEU A 8 -3.22 5.40 3.10
CA LEU A 8 -4.55 5.95 2.79
C LEU A 8 -5.67 5.48 3.73
N ALA A 9 -5.42 4.55 4.66
CA ALA A 9 -6.42 4.11 5.60
C ALA A 9 -5.82 3.51 6.89
N SER A 10 -6.24 4.03 8.04
CA SER A 10 -6.12 3.42 9.37
C SER A 10 -7.51 3.49 10.01
N GLN A 11 -8.10 2.34 10.37
CA GLN A 11 -9.49 2.25 10.85
C GLN A 11 -9.57 1.54 12.21
N ARG A 12 -10.34 2.13 13.15
CA ARG A 12 -10.43 1.64 14.54
C ARG A 12 -11.29 0.39 14.67
N LYS A 13 -10.81 -0.56 15.50
CA LYS A 13 -11.41 -1.89 15.75
C LYS A 13 -12.87 -1.87 16.23
N LYS A 14 -13.30 -0.87 17.01
CA LYS A 14 -14.67 -0.78 17.56
C LYS A 14 -15.76 -0.52 16.50
N GLN A 15 -15.43 0.14 15.38
CA GLN A 15 -16.39 0.41 14.29
C GLN A 15 -16.55 -0.78 13.31
N TYR A 16 -15.76 -1.85 13.50
CA TYR A 16 -15.74 -2.98 12.57
C TYR A 16 -16.93 -3.93 12.79
N CYS A 17 -17.34 -4.15 14.04
CA CYS A 17 -18.34 -5.18 14.37
C CYS A 17 -19.76 -4.85 13.90
N GLN A 18 -20.07 -3.59 13.57
CA GLN A 18 -21.41 -3.14 13.12
C GLN A 18 -21.32 -2.04 12.05
N LYS A 19 -20.38 -2.17 11.11
CA LYS A 19 -20.09 -1.12 10.12
C LYS A 19 -21.28 -0.76 9.21
N SER A 20 -22.16 -1.72 8.93
CA SER A 20 -23.41 -1.51 8.19
C SER A 20 -24.38 -0.58 8.94
N LEU A 21 -24.51 -0.75 10.26
CA LEU A 21 -25.31 0.12 11.11
C LEU A 21 -24.68 1.52 11.21
N ASP A 22 -23.36 1.61 11.40
CA ASP A 22 -22.65 2.91 11.46
C ASP A 22 -22.82 3.71 10.16
N LEU A 23 -22.74 3.06 8.99
CA LEU A 23 -22.98 3.68 7.68
C LEU A 23 -24.45 4.12 7.44
N THR A 24 -25.39 3.50 8.15
CA THR A 24 -26.82 3.82 8.04
C THR A 24 -27.19 4.98 8.96
N LEU A 25 -26.55 5.07 10.13
CA LEU A 25 -26.88 6.03 11.18
C LEU A 25 -25.99 7.29 11.16
N ASN A 26 -24.81 7.23 10.52
CA ASN A 26 -23.81 8.29 10.59
C ASN A 26 -23.31 8.73 9.20
N ASP A 27 -23.83 9.85 8.71
CA ASP A 27 -23.46 10.43 7.42
C ASP A 27 -21.98 10.84 7.34
N LEU A 28 -21.35 11.20 8.47
CA LEU A 28 -19.92 11.53 8.51
C LEU A 28 -19.06 10.32 8.16
N VAL A 29 -19.48 9.11 8.53
CA VAL A 29 -18.77 7.87 8.18
C VAL A 29 -18.86 7.62 6.68
N ARG A 30 -20.03 7.81 6.07
CA ARG A 30 -20.22 7.72 4.62
C ARG A 30 -19.37 8.74 3.88
N GLN A 31 -19.35 10.00 4.33
CA GLN A 31 -18.53 11.05 3.72
C GLN A 31 -17.03 10.71 3.76
N LYS A 32 -16.53 10.11 4.84
CA LYS A 32 -15.13 9.64 4.90
C LYS A 32 -14.80 8.66 3.78
N PHE A 33 -15.68 7.68 3.49
CA PHE A 33 -15.47 6.74 2.38
C PHE A 33 -15.50 7.44 1.02
N THR A 34 -16.42 8.40 0.83
CA THR A 34 -16.47 9.20 -0.40
C THR A 34 -15.19 9.99 -0.60
N ILE A 35 -14.66 10.61 0.46
CA ILE A 35 -13.39 11.36 0.42
C ILE A 35 -12.21 10.41 0.11
N CYS A 36 -12.10 9.26 0.80
CA CYS A 36 -11.06 8.27 0.52
C CYS A 36 -11.09 7.79 -0.94
N SER A 37 -12.29 7.53 -1.49
CA SER A 37 -12.45 7.17 -2.90
C SER A 37 -11.98 8.29 -3.83
N LYS A 38 -12.33 9.54 -3.55
CA LYS A 38 -11.90 10.70 -4.34
C LYS A 38 -10.38 10.86 -4.31
N ILE A 39 -9.76 10.69 -3.13
CA ILE A 39 -8.31 10.75 -2.97
C ILE A 39 -7.63 9.68 -3.83
N LEU A 40 -8.08 8.42 -3.74
CA LEU A 40 -7.55 7.32 -4.56
C LEU A 40 -7.69 7.59 -6.07
N THR A 41 -8.85 8.07 -6.50
CA THR A 41 -9.09 8.43 -7.90
C THR A 41 -8.15 9.56 -8.36
N HIS A 42 -7.97 10.58 -7.52
CA HIS A 42 -7.12 11.72 -7.82
C HIS A 42 -5.65 11.30 -7.91
N VAL A 43 -5.13 10.57 -6.91
CA VAL A 43 -3.76 10.05 -6.91
C VAL A 43 -3.50 9.21 -8.14
N ARG A 44 -4.43 8.30 -8.49
CA ARG A 44 -4.31 7.46 -9.68
C ARG A 44 -4.25 8.26 -10.97
N SER A 45 -5.05 9.32 -11.10
CA SER A 45 -5.06 10.16 -12.29
C SER A 45 -3.76 10.98 -12.37
N PHE A 46 -3.34 11.57 -11.27
CA PHE A 46 -2.10 12.34 -11.16
C PHE A 46 -0.86 11.52 -11.54
N VAL A 47 -0.70 10.31 -10.99
CA VAL A 47 0.46 9.47 -11.35
C VAL A 47 0.39 8.95 -12.79
N ALA A 48 -0.81 8.75 -13.33
CA ALA A 48 -0.99 8.36 -14.73
C ALA A 48 -0.60 9.51 -15.68
N GLU A 49 -0.94 10.75 -15.35
CA GLU A 49 -0.52 11.96 -16.09
C GLU A 49 1.00 12.15 -16.08
N LEU A 50 1.67 11.74 -15.00
CA LEU A 50 3.13 11.69 -14.90
C LEU A 50 3.79 10.53 -15.68
N GLY A 51 3.00 9.64 -16.29
CA GLY A 51 3.50 8.52 -17.10
C GLY A 51 3.82 7.25 -16.32
N PHE A 52 3.45 7.15 -15.04
CA PHE A 52 3.64 5.91 -14.27
C PHE A 52 2.71 4.79 -14.73
N ARG A 53 3.27 3.58 -14.83
CA ARG A 53 2.50 2.38 -15.16
C ARG A 53 2.03 1.68 -13.89
N VAL A 54 0.73 1.36 -13.85
CA VAL A 54 0.14 0.58 -12.74
C VAL A 54 0.75 -0.82 -12.74
N THR A 55 1.19 -1.27 -11.58
CA THR A 55 1.70 -2.62 -11.33
C THR A 55 0.95 -3.23 -10.15
N VAL A 56 0.93 -4.56 -10.10
CA VAL A 56 0.30 -5.32 -9.02
C VAL A 56 1.32 -6.31 -8.50
N ALA A 57 1.96 -5.98 -7.38
CA ALA A 57 2.92 -6.86 -6.73
C ALA A 57 2.20 -8.00 -5.99
N PRO A 58 2.76 -9.23 -5.97
CA PRO A 58 2.18 -10.36 -5.26
C PRO A 58 1.92 -10.05 -3.78
N THR A 59 0.68 -10.25 -3.32
CA THR A 59 0.29 -10.06 -1.91
C THR A 59 0.80 -11.17 -1.00
N VAL A 60 1.01 -12.36 -1.54
CA VAL A 60 1.51 -13.53 -0.83
C VAL A 60 2.84 -13.92 -1.46
N SER A 61 3.89 -14.05 -0.64
CA SER A 61 5.25 -14.31 -1.10
C SER A 61 6.01 -15.19 -0.09
N PRO A 62 6.91 -16.08 -0.56
CA PRO A 62 7.81 -16.82 0.33
C PRO A 62 8.84 -15.90 1.01
N ILE A 63 9.09 -14.72 0.44
CA ILE A 63 10.01 -13.71 0.98
C ILE A 63 9.20 -12.48 1.36
N PRO A 64 9.11 -12.14 2.66
CA PRO A 64 8.60 -10.84 3.10
C PRO A 64 9.70 -9.81 2.83
N GLY A 65 9.59 -9.08 1.72
CA GLY A 65 10.62 -8.16 1.25
C GLY A 65 10.45 -6.72 1.73
N GLY A 66 11.57 -6.01 1.89
CA GLY A 66 11.71 -4.55 1.70
C GLY A 66 11.59 -3.64 2.92
N ALA A 67 10.84 -3.99 3.97
CA ALA A 67 10.69 -3.15 5.16
C ALA A 67 11.27 -3.80 6.42
N MET A 68 11.75 -3.01 7.37
CA MET A 68 12.21 -3.46 8.70
C MET A 68 11.04 -3.89 9.62
N ALA A 69 9.92 -4.34 9.07
CA ALA A 69 8.76 -4.72 9.87
C ALA A 69 8.64 -6.25 9.98
N LYS A 70 8.25 -6.73 11.16
CA LYS A 70 8.03 -8.16 11.38
C LYS A 70 6.95 -8.70 10.41
N PRO A 71 7.27 -9.72 9.59
CA PRO A 71 6.30 -10.31 8.66
C PRO A 71 5.08 -10.87 9.39
N SER A 72 3.93 -10.88 8.71
CA SER A 72 2.77 -11.64 9.20
C SER A 72 3.14 -13.12 9.38
N LEU A 73 2.49 -13.82 10.32
CA LEU A 73 2.68 -15.27 10.45
C LEU A 73 2.34 -15.96 9.11
N PRO A 74 2.92 -17.15 8.83
CA PRO A 74 2.64 -17.87 7.60
C PRO A 74 1.14 -18.05 7.43
N HIS A 75 0.59 -17.60 6.30
CA HIS A 75 -0.84 -17.73 5.99
C HIS A 75 -1.18 -19.17 5.54
N HIS A 76 -0.21 -19.84 4.92
CA HIS A 76 -0.34 -21.22 4.47
C HIS A 76 0.94 -22.00 4.83
N LYS A 77 0.77 -23.13 5.52
CA LYS A 77 1.79 -24.16 5.67
C LYS A 77 1.44 -25.28 4.69
N GLY A 78 1.89 -25.14 3.45
CA GLY A 78 1.88 -26.24 2.49
C GLY A 78 3.04 -27.21 2.77
N PRO A 79 3.11 -28.36 2.09
CA PRO A 79 4.13 -29.37 2.36
C PRO A 79 5.58 -28.86 2.21
N ASP A 80 5.85 -27.84 1.38
CA ASP A 80 7.23 -27.43 1.05
C ASP A 80 7.53 -25.91 1.14
N MET A 81 6.61 -25.05 1.60
CA MET A 81 6.94 -23.63 1.80
C MET A 81 6.04 -22.89 2.78
N ASN A 82 6.65 -21.94 3.49
CA ASN A 82 5.96 -20.93 4.29
C ASN A 82 5.69 -19.70 3.42
N LEU A 83 4.44 -19.26 3.37
CA LEU A 83 4.03 -18.05 2.66
C LEU A 83 3.65 -16.94 3.63
N CYS A 84 4.22 -15.76 3.44
CA CYS A 84 3.94 -14.55 4.24
C CYS A 84 3.13 -13.55 3.41
N LEU A 85 2.39 -12.67 4.08
CA LEU A 85 1.77 -11.51 3.43
C LEU A 85 2.85 -10.44 3.18
N ARG A 86 2.70 -9.72 2.09
CA ARG A 86 3.62 -8.63 1.71
C ARG A 86 3.57 -7.52 2.76
N THR A 87 4.76 -7.02 3.09
CA THR A 87 4.95 -5.87 3.98
C THR A 87 5.16 -4.59 3.16
N VAL A 88 5.92 -4.69 2.06
CA VAL A 88 6.03 -3.66 1.02
C VAL A 88 6.25 -4.31 -0.37
N PRO A 89 5.79 -3.69 -1.47
CA PRO A 89 6.01 -4.09 -2.85
C PRO A 89 7.37 -3.63 -3.42
N GLU A 90 8.17 -2.85 -2.67
CA GLU A 90 9.42 -2.23 -3.13
C GLU A 90 10.30 -3.18 -3.95
N LEU A 91 10.65 -4.35 -3.41
CA LEU A 91 11.54 -5.31 -4.10
C LEU A 91 10.97 -5.80 -5.43
N TYR A 92 9.65 -5.93 -5.55
CA TYR A 92 9.00 -6.33 -6.79
C TYR A 92 9.11 -5.19 -7.83
N GLN A 93 8.81 -3.96 -7.42
CA GLN A 93 8.95 -2.79 -8.28
C GLN A 93 10.40 -2.59 -8.75
N LYS A 94 11.39 -2.83 -7.88
CA LYS A 94 12.81 -2.79 -8.25
C LYS A 94 13.14 -3.72 -9.42
N ARG A 95 12.60 -4.95 -9.38
CA ARG A 95 12.81 -5.95 -10.42
C ARG A 95 12.18 -5.53 -11.75
N LEU A 96 11.01 -4.89 -11.72
CA LEU A 96 10.37 -4.33 -12.91
C LEU A 96 11.21 -3.21 -13.53
N VAL A 97 11.74 -2.31 -12.70
CA VAL A 97 12.63 -1.23 -13.15
C VAL A 97 13.89 -1.80 -13.79
N VAL A 98 14.54 -2.79 -13.15
CA VAL A 98 15.69 -3.50 -13.74
C VAL A 98 15.31 -4.22 -15.04
N GLY A 99 14.08 -4.69 -15.16
CA GLY A 99 13.52 -5.30 -16.37
C GLY A 99 13.14 -4.32 -17.48
N GLY A 100 13.42 -3.01 -17.33
CA GLY A 100 13.18 -1.98 -18.35
C GLY A 100 11.82 -1.28 -18.23
N VAL A 101 11.13 -1.39 -17.09
CA VAL A 101 9.92 -0.60 -16.82
C VAL A 101 10.27 0.62 -15.98
N ASP A 102 10.62 1.71 -16.66
CA ASP A 102 11.27 2.89 -16.04
C ASP A 102 10.42 3.65 -15.01
N TRP A 103 9.09 3.56 -15.08
CA TRP A 103 8.15 4.30 -14.22
C TRP A 103 7.01 3.38 -13.78
N VAL A 104 7.06 2.92 -12.53
CA VAL A 104 6.07 1.98 -11.98
C VAL A 104 5.45 2.50 -10.69
N TRP A 105 4.17 2.21 -10.49
CA TRP A 105 3.54 2.42 -9.21
C TRP A 105 2.65 1.22 -8.82
N ASP A 106 2.50 0.97 -7.52
CA ASP A 106 1.63 -0.05 -6.93
C ASP A 106 0.72 0.62 -5.92
N THR A 107 -0.53 0.18 -5.86
CA THR A 107 -1.43 0.51 -4.76
C THR A 107 -2.08 -0.75 -4.24
N GLY A 108 -2.06 -0.92 -2.93
CA GLY A 108 -2.73 -2.08 -2.31
C GLY A 108 -2.40 -2.23 -0.84
N CYS A 109 -2.94 -3.29 -0.25
CA CYS A 109 -2.78 -3.57 1.17
C CYS A 109 -1.38 -4.09 1.49
N GLN A 110 -0.83 -3.58 2.58
CA GLN A 110 0.40 -4.02 3.23
C GLN A 110 0.06 -4.56 4.60
N PHE A 111 0.76 -5.61 5.00
CA PHE A 111 0.51 -6.32 6.24
C PHE A 111 1.74 -6.26 7.13
N CYS A 112 1.62 -5.51 8.23
CA CYS A 112 2.67 -5.33 9.22
C CYS A 112 2.18 -5.85 10.58
N LYS A 113 3.06 -6.52 11.34
CA LYS A 113 2.73 -7.02 12.68
C LYS A 113 3.18 -6.12 13.83
N GLU A 114 3.74 -4.96 13.53
CA GLU A 114 4.26 -4.05 14.55
C GLU A 114 3.17 -3.11 15.07
N GLY A 115 3.18 -2.89 16.39
CA GLY A 115 2.43 -1.86 17.13
C GLY A 115 0.90 -1.97 17.08
N THR A 116 0.25 -2.15 18.23
CA THR A 116 -1.21 -1.94 18.35
C THR A 116 -1.54 -0.52 18.81
N ASP A 117 -0.88 0.48 18.22
CA ASP A 117 -1.15 1.89 18.51
C ASP A 117 -2.26 2.44 17.59
N PHE A 118 -2.80 3.61 17.92
CA PHE A 118 -3.99 4.15 17.22
C PHE A 118 -3.79 4.42 15.73
N THR A 119 -2.54 4.51 15.27
CA THR A 119 -2.14 4.70 13.87
C THR A 119 -1.76 3.39 13.17
N ASP A 120 -1.36 2.38 13.95
CA ASP A 120 -0.70 1.19 13.45
C ASP A 120 -1.74 0.08 13.30
N THR A 121 -2.33 0.03 12.11
CA THR A 121 -3.23 -1.05 11.73
C THR A 121 -2.42 -2.19 11.12
N PRO A 122 -2.76 -3.45 11.45
CA PRO A 122 -2.05 -4.60 10.89
C PRO A 122 -2.21 -4.75 9.37
N GLU A 123 -3.14 -3.98 8.80
CA GLU A 123 -3.38 -3.82 7.38
C GLU A 123 -3.48 -2.32 7.08
N ALA A 124 -2.71 -1.87 6.10
CA ALA A 124 -2.73 -0.49 5.63
C ALA A 124 -2.67 -0.45 4.10
N THR A 125 -3.48 0.40 3.47
CA THR A 125 -3.37 0.63 2.02
C THR A 125 -2.28 1.66 1.75
N THR A 126 -1.26 1.27 0.99
CA THR A 126 -0.19 2.16 0.56
C THR A 126 -0.25 2.41 -0.95
N CYS A 127 0.24 3.57 -1.36
CA CYS A 127 0.64 3.84 -2.74
C CYS A 127 2.16 3.99 -2.79
N GLU A 128 2.81 3.27 -3.70
CA GLU A 128 4.26 3.26 -3.86
C GLU A 128 4.69 3.53 -5.29
N LEU A 129 5.59 4.50 -5.46
CA LEU A 129 6.17 4.85 -6.76
C LEU A 129 7.64 4.42 -6.82
N CYS A 130 8.07 3.89 -7.96
CA CYS A 130 9.46 3.57 -8.23
C CYS A 130 9.83 3.99 -9.65
N THR A 131 11.03 4.57 -9.81
CA THR A 131 11.52 5.03 -11.11
C THR A 131 13.04 4.86 -11.24
N ALA A 132 13.48 4.52 -12.46
CA ALA A 132 14.89 4.34 -12.82
C ALA A 132 15.67 5.66 -12.85
N SER A 133 15.00 6.73 -13.28
CA SER A 133 15.61 7.97 -13.77
C SER A 133 15.45 9.16 -12.83
N ALA A 134 14.96 8.95 -11.60
CA ALA A 134 14.68 10.03 -10.66
C ALA A 134 15.37 9.87 -9.31
N ASP A 135 15.96 10.98 -8.85
CA ASP A 135 16.49 11.15 -7.50
C ASP A 135 15.41 11.66 -6.54
N CYS A 136 15.70 11.62 -5.24
CA CYS A 136 14.78 12.02 -4.17
C CYS A 136 14.19 13.43 -4.36
N ARG A 137 14.91 14.32 -5.03
CA ARG A 137 14.46 15.68 -5.36
C ARG A 137 13.27 15.71 -6.31
N VAL A 138 13.18 14.76 -7.24
CA VAL A 138 12.04 14.65 -8.14
C VAL A 138 10.82 14.18 -7.36
N LEU A 139 10.98 13.20 -6.47
CA LEU A 139 9.89 12.76 -5.60
C LEU A 139 9.41 13.88 -4.67
N MET A 140 10.32 14.68 -4.11
CA MET A 140 9.95 15.83 -3.29
C MET A 140 9.12 16.87 -4.06
N LYS A 141 9.42 17.08 -5.36
CA LYS A 141 8.61 17.97 -6.23
C LYS A 141 7.24 17.38 -6.58
N ILE A 142 7.10 16.06 -6.59
CA ILE A 142 5.82 15.38 -6.81
C ILE A 142 4.95 15.49 -5.55
N THR A 143 5.55 15.55 -4.36
CA THR A 143 4.83 15.58 -3.07
C THR A 143 4.58 16.96 -2.48
N GLY A 144 5.39 17.96 -2.84
CA GLY A 144 5.34 19.32 -2.30
C GLY A 144 4.40 20.23 -3.07
#